data_AF-A0A8S3Q9W0-F1
#
_entry.id   AF-A0A8S3Q9W0-F1
#
_cell.length_a   1.000
_cell.length_b   1.000
_cell.length_c   1.000
_cell.angle_alpha   90.00
_cell.angle_beta   90.00
_cell.angle_gamma   90.00
#
_symmetry.space_group_name_H-M   'P 1'
#
loop_
_entity.id
_entity.type
_entity.pdbx_description
1 polymer ?
#
loop_
_entity_poly.entity_id
_entity_poly.type
_entity_poly.pdbx_seq_one_letter_code
_entity_poly.pdbx_strand_id
1 'polypeptide(L)'
;MASVEAGITSVFSDFQKYLTADQELREQIRVCVRDIEQKSREIHTQLQQVHQIQNIKNTPALCARMKPEFTTIAEDMKKLAAIIPPNQYYRFHDHWKTVMQKEEGFHMDLDDYLHGLLQLASELSRLAVNSVTAGDYGRPLRIAKFIAELDAGFRLLNLKNDSLRKRFDVLKYDLRKWEEVVYDLTIRGLKPAEQMEQESK
;
A
#
# COMPACT_ATOMS: atom_id res chain seq x y z
N MET A 1 -32.71 9.09 -50.01
CA MET A 1 -32.61 9.67 -48.65
C MET A 1 -33.09 8.72 -47.57
N ALA A 2 -34.25 8.07 -47.69
CA ALA A 2 -34.75 7.09 -46.69
C ALA A 2 -33.81 5.90 -46.35
N SER A 3 -33.03 5.40 -47.32
CA SER A 3 -32.08 4.30 -47.08
C SER A 3 -30.85 4.72 -46.25
N VAL A 4 -30.51 6.01 -46.21
CA VAL A 4 -29.35 6.54 -45.47
C VAL A 4 -29.74 6.85 -44.02
N GLU A 5 -30.96 7.36 -43.79
CA GLU A 5 -31.53 7.54 -42.45
C GLU A 5 -31.69 6.22 -41.69
N ALA A 6 -32.09 5.15 -42.38
CA ALA A 6 -32.14 3.81 -41.82
C ALA A 6 -30.75 3.29 -41.40
N GLY A 7 -29.71 3.62 -42.19
CA GLY A 7 -28.32 3.26 -41.89
C GLY A 7 -27.77 3.99 -40.67
N ILE A 8 -27.94 5.31 -40.59
CA ILE A 8 -27.45 6.11 -39.45
C ILE A 8 -28.16 5.71 -38.16
N THR A 9 -29.48 5.53 -38.17
CA THR A 9 -30.25 5.14 -36.97
C THR A 9 -29.82 3.77 -36.44
N SER A 10 -29.51 2.82 -37.34
CA SER A 10 -28.95 1.52 -36.95
C SER A 10 -27.59 1.65 -36.25
N VAL A 11 -26.70 2.48 -36.80
CA VAL A 11 -25.37 2.74 -36.20
C VAL A 11 -25.49 3.34 -34.79
N PHE A 12 -26.38 4.32 -34.60
CA PHE A 12 -26.63 4.90 -33.28
C PHE A 12 -27.28 3.91 -32.30
N SER A 13 -28.14 3.01 -32.79
CA SER A 13 -28.69 1.92 -31.97
C SER A 13 -27.59 0.96 -31.49
N ASP A 14 -26.63 0.63 -32.34
CA ASP A 14 -25.51 -0.23 -31.95
C ASP A 14 -24.54 0.48 -30.99
N PHE A 15 -24.29 1.79 -31.18
CA PHE A 15 -23.58 2.59 -30.19
C PHE A 15 -24.31 2.62 -28.85
N GLN A 16 -25.63 2.77 -28.84
CA GLN A 16 -26.41 2.77 -27.61
C GLN A 16 -26.27 1.43 -26.87
N LYS A 17 -26.38 0.30 -27.56
CA LYS A 17 -26.16 -1.04 -26.96
C LYS A 17 -24.76 -1.16 -26.37
N TYR A 18 -23.74 -0.72 -27.10
CA TYR A 18 -22.36 -0.73 -26.63
C TYR A 18 -22.17 0.11 -25.37
N LEU A 19 -22.69 1.34 -25.36
CA LEU A 19 -22.59 2.25 -24.22
C LEU A 19 -23.32 1.71 -23.00
N THR A 20 -24.50 1.11 -23.17
CA THR A 20 -25.24 0.47 -22.08
C THR A 20 -24.46 -0.72 -21.50
N ALA A 21 -23.86 -1.57 -22.35
CA ALA A 21 -23.02 -2.67 -21.88
C ALA A 21 -21.74 -2.19 -21.17
N ASP A 22 -21.10 -1.12 -21.66
CA ASP A 22 -19.93 -0.51 -21.01
C ASP A 22 -20.29 0.10 -19.65
N GLN A 23 -21.46 0.73 -19.53
CA GLN A 23 -21.97 1.28 -18.28
C GLN A 23 -22.25 0.19 -17.24
N GLU A 24 -22.90 -0.91 -17.65
CA GLU A 24 -23.17 -2.06 -16.79
C GLU A 24 -21.86 -2.68 -16.26
N LEU A 25 -20.87 -2.88 -17.15
CA LEU A 25 -19.56 -3.39 -16.77
C LEU A 25 -18.85 -2.46 -15.76
N ARG A 26 -18.89 -1.14 -15.99
CA ARG A 26 -18.32 -0.16 -15.05
C ARG A 26 -18.98 -0.22 -13.69
N GLU A 27 -20.30 -0.42 -13.63
CA GLU A 27 -21.00 -0.50 -12.36
C GLU A 27 -20.64 -1.78 -11.60
N GLN A 28 -20.52 -2.92 -12.29
CA GLN A 28 -20.03 -4.18 -11.69
C GLN A 28 -18.62 -4.02 -11.12
N ILE A 29 -17.72 -3.38 -11.87
CA ILE A 29 -16.36 -3.06 -11.40
C ILE A 29 -16.43 -2.18 -10.16
N ARG A 30 -17.22 -1.09 -10.17
CA ARG A 30 -17.34 -0.17 -9.03
C ARG A 30 -17.84 -0.85 -7.77
N VAL A 31 -18.81 -1.75 -7.87
CA VAL A 31 -19.34 -2.49 -6.71
C VAL A 31 -18.23 -3.36 -6.12
N CYS A 32 -17.54 -4.15 -6.95
CA CYS A 32 -16.46 -5.02 -6.49
C CYS A 32 -15.31 -4.22 -5.84
N VAL A 33 -14.91 -3.10 -6.46
CA VAL A 33 -13.89 -2.20 -5.92
C VAL A 33 -14.31 -1.62 -4.57
N ARG A 34 -15.57 -1.20 -4.42
CA ARG A 34 -16.07 -0.63 -3.16
C ARG A 34 -15.98 -1.63 -1.99
N ASP A 35 -16.28 -2.89 -2.25
CA ASP A 35 -16.20 -3.96 -1.24
C ASP A 35 -14.76 -4.20 -0.80
N ILE A 36 -13.83 -4.24 -1.76
CA ILE A 36 -12.39 -4.33 -1.50
C ILE A 36 -11.94 -3.14 -0.66
N GLU A 37 -12.28 -1.91 -1.06
CA GLU A 37 -11.90 -0.71 -0.31
C GLU A 37 -12.41 -0.72 1.12
N GLN A 38 -13.63 -1.21 1.34
CA GLN A 38 -14.20 -1.31 2.67
C GLN A 38 -13.38 -2.27 3.53
N LYS A 39 -13.10 -3.47 3.04
CA LYS A 39 -12.26 -4.45 3.75
C LYS A 39 -10.86 -3.90 4.01
N SER A 40 -10.29 -3.20 3.04
CA SER A 40 -8.98 -2.54 3.19
C SER A 40 -8.95 -1.52 4.32
N ARG A 41 -9.98 -0.67 4.40
CA ARG A 41 -10.10 0.32 5.48
C ARG A 41 -10.27 -0.36 6.84
N GLU A 42 -11.01 -1.47 6.90
CA GLU A 42 -11.20 -2.25 8.12
C GLU A 42 -9.87 -2.88 8.58
N ILE A 43 -9.14 -3.56 7.68
CA ILE A 43 -7.80 -4.11 7.96
C ILE A 43 -6.87 -3.00 8.43
N HIS A 44 -6.81 -1.88 7.71
CA HIS A 44 -5.95 -0.76 8.06
C HIS A 44 -6.27 -0.22 9.45
N THR A 45 -7.55 -0.03 9.77
CA THR A 45 -8.00 0.46 11.09
C THR A 45 -7.62 -0.52 12.20
N GLN A 46 -7.73 -1.83 11.95
CA GLN A 46 -7.31 -2.83 12.92
C GLN A 46 -5.80 -2.88 13.10
N LEU A 47 -5.02 -2.81 12.01
CA LEU A 47 -3.56 -2.80 12.08
C LEU A 47 -3.04 -1.53 12.75
N GLN A 48 -3.69 -0.38 12.60
CA GLN A 48 -3.32 0.85 13.30
C GLN A 48 -3.31 0.70 14.84
N GLN A 49 -3.97 -0.32 15.39
CA GLN A 49 -3.91 -0.64 16.82
C GLN A 49 -2.49 -0.97 17.30
N VAL A 50 -1.55 -1.38 16.42
CA VAL A 50 -0.13 -1.59 16.78
C VAL A 50 0.54 -0.35 17.34
N HIS A 51 0.04 0.85 17.01
CA HIS A 51 0.61 2.10 17.51
C HIS A 51 0.21 2.42 18.95
N GLN A 52 -0.78 1.72 19.51
CA GLN A 52 -1.13 1.86 20.92
C GLN A 52 -0.07 1.16 21.78
N ILE A 53 0.49 1.88 22.75
CA ILE A 53 1.59 1.41 23.62
C ILE A 53 1.30 0.02 24.23
N GLN A 54 0.07 -0.22 24.67
CA GLN A 54 -0.38 -1.51 25.23
C GLN A 54 -0.33 -2.67 24.24
N ASN A 55 -0.49 -2.41 22.94
CA ASN A 55 -0.60 -3.43 21.89
C ASN A 55 0.72 -3.71 21.18
N ILE A 56 1.76 -2.91 21.42
CA ILE A 56 3.09 -3.09 20.82
C ILE A 56 3.69 -4.46 21.17
N LYS A 57 3.37 -5.01 22.35
CA LYS A 57 3.76 -6.38 22.72
C LYS A 57 2.90 -7.46 22.06
N ASN A 58 1.67 -7.11 21.64
CA ASN A 58 0.69 -8.02 21.05
C ASN A 58 0.62 -7.96 19.50
N THR A 59 1.58 -7.29 18.84
CA THR A 59 1.65 -7.17 17.38
C THR A 59 1.50 -8.51 16.65
N PRO A 60 2.17 -9.62 17.06
CA PRO A 60 2.06 -10.89 16.32
C PRO A 60 0.63 -11.45 16.30
N ALA A 61 -0.10 -11.36 17.41
CA ALA A 61 -1.47 -11.86 17.49
C ALA A 61 -2.43 -10.98 16.66
N LEU A 62 -2.22 -9.66 16.66
CA LEU A 62 -2.99 -8.73 15.83
C LEU A 62 -2.79 -9.04 14.34
N CYS A 63 -1.54 -9.24 13.90
CA CYS A 63 -1.25 -9.64 12.53
C CYS A 63 -1.87 -11.00 12.19
N ALA A 64 -1.80 -11.98 13.10
CA ALA A 64 -2.41 -13.29 12.91
C ALA A 64 -3.93 -13.21 12.72
N ARG A 65 -4.61 -12.30 13.46
CA ARG A 65 -6.05 -12.04 13.31
C ARG A 65 -6.39 -11.48 11.92
N MET A 66 -5.51 -10.69 11.32
CA MET A 66 -5.73 -10.04 10.02
C MET A 66 -5.35 -10.89 8.82
N LYS A 67 -4.54 -11.94 8.98
CA LYS A 67 -4.16 -12.83 7.87
C LYS A 67 -5.35 -13.38 7.06
N PRO A 68 -6.46 -13.85 7.65
CA PRO A 68 -7.61 -14.33 6.89
C PRO A 68 -8.25 -13.26 6.00
N GLU A 69 -8.27 -12.00 6.46
CA GLU A 69 -8.86 -10.90 5.69
C GLU A 69 -8.12 -10.64 4.39
N PHE A 70 -6.78 -10.77 4.39
CA PHE A 70 -5.99 -10.67 3.15
C PHE A 70 -6.31 -11.79 2.15
N THR A 71 -6.62 -13.00 2.63
CA THR A 71 -7.07 -14.10 1.77
C THR A 71 -8.40 -13.76 1.10
N THR A 72 -9.34 -13.20 1.86
CA THR A 72 -10.64 -12.75 1.33
C THR A 72 -10.46 -11.67 0.26
N ILE A 73 -9.55 -10.72 0.48
CA ILE A 73 -9.24 -9.66 -0.49
C ILE A 73 -8.61 -10.23 -1.75
N ALA A 74 -7.70 -11.20 -1.62
CA ALA A 74 -7.14 -11.89 -2.78
C ALA A 74 -8.22 -12.63 -3.60
N GLU A 75 -9.25 -13.17 -2.95
CA GLU A 75 -10.40 -13.77 -3.64
C GLU A 75 -11.27 -12.72 -4.34
N ASP A 76 -11.53 -11.58 -3.70
CA ASP A 76 -12.28 -10.48 -4.32
C ASP A 76 -11.53 -9.87 -5.51
N MET A 77 -10.19 -9.80 -5.43
CA MET A 77 -9.33 -9.41 -6.55
C MET A 77 -9.42 -10.39 -7.72
N LYS A 78 -9.54 -11.69 -7.45
CA LYS A 78 -9.78 -12.70 -8.50
C LYS A 78 -11.15 -12.51 -9.15
N LYS A 79 -12.18 -12.15 -8.38
CA LYS A 79 -13.51 -11.81 -8.92
C LYS A 79 -13.44 -10.58 -9.82
N LEU A 80 -12.76 -9.52 -9.36
CA LEU A 80 -12.53 -8.31 -10.16
C LEU A 80 -11.82 -8.64 -11.48
N ALA A 81 -10.76 -9.45 -11.42
CA ALA A 81 -10.03 -9.89 -12.62
C ALA A 81 -10.92 -10.65 -13.61
N ALA A 82 -11.85 -11.48 -13.13
CA ALA A 82 -12.77 -12.23 -13.97
C ALA A 82 -13.83 -11.36 -14.67
N ILE A 83 -14.16 -10.19 -14.10
CA ILE A 83 -15.11 -9.23 -14.69
C ILE A 83 -14.46 -8.50 -15.88
N ILE A 84 -13.13 -8.30 -15.86
CA ILE A 84 -12.42 -7.48 -16.86
C ILE A 84 -12.16 -8.32 -18.12
N PRO A 85 -12.63 -7.88 -19.31
CA PRO A 85 -12.33 -8.57 -20.56
C PRO A 85 -10.82 -8.57 -20.87
N PRO A 86 -10.29 -9.58 -21.59
CA PRO A 86 -8.89 -9.62 -21.98
C PRO A 86 -8.51 -8.35 -22.76
N ASN A 87 -7.30 -7.84 -22.52
CA ASN A 87 -6.76 -6.60 -23.11
C ASN A 87 -7.51 -5.29 -22.77
N GLN A 88 -8.41 -5.29 -21.78
CA GLN A 88 -9.09 -4.07 -21.32
C GLN A 88 -8.63 -3.60 -19.94
N TYR A 89 -7.50 -4.09 -19.45
CA TYR A 89 -6.96 -3.71 -18.14
C TYR A 89 -6.85 -2.19 -17.98
N TYR A 90 -6.04 -1.55 -18.83
CA TYR A 90 -5.76 -0.10 -18.72
C TYR A 90 -6.99 0.77 -18.99
N ARG A 91 -8.01 0.24 -19.67
CA ARG A 91 -9.28 0.94 -19.91
C ARG A 91 -10.04 1.18 -18.61
N PHE A 92 -9.97 0.24 -17.67
CA PHE A 92 -10.71 0.33 -16.40
C PHE A 92 -9.81 0.54 -15.19
N HIS A 93 -8.48 0.51 -15.35
CA HIS A 93 -7.47 0.65 -14.29
C HIS A 93 -7.74 1.77 -13.28
N ASP A 94 -8.18 2.95 -13.75
CA ASP A 94 -8.47 4.09 -12.87
C ASP A 94 -9.55 3.80 -11.82
N HIS A 95 -10.39 2.79 -12.01
CA HIS A 95 -11.43 2.42 -11.04
C HIS A 95 -10.82 1.80 -9.78
N TRP A 96 -9.72 1.04 -9.88
CA TRP A 96 -9.12 0.33 -8.75
C TRP A 96 -7.70 0.78 -8.40
N LYS A 97 -7.08 1.66 -9.20
CA LYS A 97 -5.71 2.18 -8.98
C LYS A 97 -5.49 2.67 -7.54
N THR A 98 -6.40 3.46 -6.99
CA THR A 98 -6.29 4.01 -5.63
C THR A 98 -6.35 2.92 -4.55
N VAL A 99 -7.01 1.81 -4.85
CA VAL A 99 -7.16 0.66 -3.94
C VAL A 99 -5.94 -0.25 -4.01
N MET A 100 -5.41 -0.46 -5.22
CA MET A 100 -4.19 -1.23 -5.48
C MET A 100 -2.93 -0.63 -4.83
N GLN A 101 -2.89 0.69 -4.62
CA GLN A 101 -1.84 1.32 -3.79
C GLN A 101 -1.82 0.83 -2.33
N LYS A 102 -2.89 0.16 -1.89
CA LYS A 102 -3.07 -0.28 -0.50
C LYS A 102 -3.13 -1.80 -0.35
N GLU A 103 -3.34 -2.59 -1.42
CA GLU A 103 -3.54 -4.06 -1.35
C GLU A 103 -3.06 -4.83 -2.60
N GLU A 104 -2.74 -6.12 -2.46
CA GLU A 104 -2.20 -6.97 -3.53
C GLU A 104 -3.31 -7.63 -4.40
N GLY A 105 -3.28 -7.42 -5.72
CA GLY A 105 -4.33 -7.83 -6.70
C GLY A 105 -4.03 -7.44 -8.16
N PHE A 106 -4.92 -7.75 -9.12
CA PHE A 106 -4.63 -7.97 -10.57
C PHE A 106 -3.67 -6.93 -11.22
N HIS A 107 -2.51 -7.47 -11.63
CA HIS A 107 -1.23 -6.82 -11.88
C HIS A 107 -0.89 -5.67 -10.91
N MET A 108 0.08 -5.91 -10.04
CA MET A 108 0.66 -4.84 -9.23
C MET A 108 1.55 -4.00 -10.14
N ASP A 109 1.15 -2.77 -10.42
CA ASP A 109 2.04 -1.83 -11.12
C ASP A 109 3.27 -1.57 -10.23
N LEU A 110 4.44 -1.45 -10.85
CA LEU A 110 5.68 -1.20 -10.14
C LEU A 110 5.59 0.11 -9.35
N ASP A 111 4.95 1.13 -9.94
CA ASP A 111 4.74 2.42 -9.28
C ASP A 111 3.88 2.30 -8.02
N ASP A 112 2.84 1.46 -8.03
CA ASP A 112 1.96 1.25 -6.89
C ASP A 112 2.66 0.44 -5.78
N TYR A 113 3.45 -0.58 -6.14
CA TYR A 113 4.29 -1.31 -5.20
C TYR A 113 5.29 -0.38 -4.49
N LEU A 114 6.02 0.43 -5.26
CA LEU A 114 7.00 1.37 -4.73
C LEU A 114 6.33 2.45 -3.85
N HIS A 115 5.13 2.91 -4.21
CA HIS A 115 4.34 3.78 -3.33
C HIS A 115 3.96 3.09 -2.01
N GLY A 116 3.55 1.82 -2.07
CA GLY A 116 3.23 1.02 -0.87
C GLY A 116 4.43 0.88 0.08
N LEU A 117 5.62 0.63 -0.45
CA LEU A 117 6.86 0.57 0.34
C LEU A 117 7.20 1.89 1.03
N LEU A 118 6.99 3.02 0.36
CA LEU A 118 7.19 4.33 0.97
C LEU A 118 6.18 4.61 2.09
N GLN A 119 4.92 4.19 1.93
CA GLN A 119 3.92 4.28 3.00
C GLN A 119 4.30 3.40 4.20
N LEU A 120 4.79 2.18 3.96
CA LEU A 120 5.29 1.30 5.01
C LEU A 120 6.41 1.96 5.81
N ALA A 121 7.36 2.63 5.15
CA ALA A 121 8.45 3.30 5.83
C ALA A 121 7.97 4.40 6.80
N SER A 122 6.97 5.20 6.39
CA SER A 122 6.37 6.22 7.25
C SER A 122 5.61 5.61 8.45
N GLU A 123 4.89 4.49 8.26
CA GLU A 123 4.24 3.78 9.38
C GLU A 123 5.27 3.18 10.35
N LEU A 124 6.39 2.64 9.84
CA LEU A 124 7.48 2.13 10.68
C LEU A 124 8.18 3.24 11.48
N SER A 125 8.36 4.43 10.89
CA SER A 125 8.87 5.63 11.59
C SER A 125 7.99 5.99 12.79
N ARG A 126 6.66 5.91 12.64
CA ARG A 126 5.72 6.12 13.75
C ARG A 126 5.78 4.98 14.78
N LEU A 127 5.86 3.73 14.33
CA LEU A 127 5.95 2.56 15.21
C LEU A 127 7.23 2.57 16.06
N ALA A 128 8.36 3.01 15.50
CA ALA A 128 9.64 3.09 16.20
C ALA A 128 9.55 4.01 17.43
N VAL A 129 9.02 5.23 17.26
CA VAL A 129 8.83 6.17 18.38
C VAL A 129 7.94 5.56 19.47
N ASN A 130 6.81 4.96 19.08
CA ASN A 130 5.89 4.38 20.06
C ASN A 130 6.50 3.15 20.76
N SER A 131 7.39 2.42 20.08
CA SER A 131 8.12 1.28 20.66
C SER A 131 9.08 1.74 21.76
N VAL A 132 9.79 2.85 21.56
CA VAL A 132 10.63 3.46 22.61
C VAL A 132 9.80 3.84 23.82
N THR A 133 8.63 4.46 23.61
CA THR A 133 7.71 4.81 24.71
C THR A 133 7.18 3.59 25.44
N ALA A 134 7.05 2.45 24.76
CA ALA A 134 6.66 1.16 25.35
C ALA A 134 7.82 0.42 26.04
N GLY A 135 9.03 0.99 26.06
CA GLY A 135 10.24 0.39 26.64
C GLY A 135 10.92 -0.65 25.75
N ASP A 136 10.56 -0.72 24.46
CA ASP A 136 11.23 -1.59 23.48
C ASP A 136 12.27 -0.78 22.69
N TYR A 137 13.52 -0.90 23.12
CA TYR A 137 14.66 -0.21 22.52
C TYR A 137 15.33 -1.01 21.39
N GLY A 138 14.96 -2.28 21.21
CA GLY A 138 15.52 -3.14 20.17
C GLY A 138 14.83 -2.96 18.82
N ARG A 139 13.50 -2.78 18.81
CA ARG A 139 12.73 -2.56 17.58
C ARG A 139 13.15 -1.33 16.77
N PRO A 140 13.38 -0.14 17.37
CA PRO A 140 13.83 1.05 16.63
C PRO A 140 15.13 0.81 15.85
N LEU A 141 16.08 0.06 16.43
CA LEU A 141 17.36 -0.25 15.79
C LEU A 141 17.18 -1.17 14.58
N ARG A 142 16.28 -2.16 14.67
CA ARG A 142 15.94 -3.03 13.53
C ARG A 142 15.23 -2.26 12.43
N ILE A 143 14.32 -1.36 12.80
CA ILE A 143 13.60 -0.49 11.85
C ILE A 143 14.57 0.45 11.14
N ALA A 144 15.50 1.06 11.87
CA ALA A 144 16.54 1.93 11.30
C ALA A 144 17.35 1.23 10.21
N LYS A 145 17.82 0.01 10.48
CA LYS A 145 18.56 -0.80 9.50
C LYS A 145 17.71 -1.07 8.24
N PHE A 146 16.45 -1.46 8.41
CA PHE A 146 15.55 -1.74 7.30
C PHE A 146 15.28 -0.49 6.43
N ILE A 147 15.03 0.67 7.05
CA ILE A 147 14.78 1.91 6.29
C ILE A 147 16.05 2.36 5.56
N ALA A 148 17.25 2.17 6.15
CA ALA A 148 18.51 2.48 5.47
C ALA A 148 18.72 1.59 4.22
N GLU A 149 18.41 0.30 4.30
CA GLU A 149 18.43 -0.61 3.15
C GLU A 149 17.40 -0.18 2.08
N LEU A 150 16.21 0.25 2.51
CA LEU A 150 15.16 0.74 1.62
C LEU A 150 15.59 2.05 0.90
N ASP A 151 16.15 3.02 1.62
CA ASP A 151 16.68 4.27 1.05
C ASP A 151 17.78 3.99 0.03
N ALA A 152 18.71 3.08 0.32
CA ALA A 152 19.72 2.66 -0.63
C ALA A 152 19.09 2.06 -1.91
N GLY A 153 18.06 1.22 -1.76
CA GLY A 153 17.31 0.67 -2.90
C GLY A 153 16.65 1.74 -3.76
N PHE A 154 15.95 2.70 -3.15
CA PHE A 154 15.29 3.78 -3.89
C PHE A 154 16.26 4.75 -4.57
N ARG A 155 17.46 4.97 -4.00
CA ARG A 155 18.51 5.77 -4.65
C ARG A 155 19.00 5.15 -5.96
N LEU A 156 19.04 3.82 -6.06
CA LEU A 156 19.46 3.12 -7.27
C LEU A 156 18.47 3.29 -8.43
N LEU A 157 17.19 3.50 -8.13
CA LEU A 157 16.13 3.57 -9.15
C LEU A 157 16.17 4.84 -10.02
N ASN A 158 17.01 5.83 -9.70
CA ASN A 158 17.19 7.09 -10.44
C ASN A 158 15.87 7.68 -10.98
N LEU A 159 14.89 7.81 -10.09
CA LEU A 159 13.52 8.20 -10.44
C LEU A 159 13.49 9.57 -11.11
N LYS A 160 12.66 9.69 -12.15
CA LYS A 160 12.35 10.98 -12.80
C LYS A 160 11.48 11.82 -11.86
N ASN A 161 11.33 13.12 -12.15
CA ASN A 161 10.49 14.03 -11.34
C ASN A 161 8.99 13.71 -11.50
N ASP A 162 8.53 12.68 -10.80
CA ASP A 162 7.16 12.20 -10.77
C ASP A 162 6.61 12.18 -9.32
N SER A 163 5.38 11.67 -9.15
CA SER A 163 4.75 11.55 -7.83
C SER A 163 5.52 10.64 -6.87
N LEU A 164 6.17 9.59 -7.40
CA LEU A 164 6.95 8.66 -6.60
C LEU A 164 8.21 9.35 -6.05
N ARG A 165 8.88 10.17 -6.88
CA ARG A 165 10.02 10.98 -6.43
C ARG A 165 9.64 11.96 -5.33
N LYS A 166 8.50 12.65 -5.46
CA LYS A 166 8.02 13.56 -4.41
C LYS A 166 7.79 12.85 -3.07
N ARG A 167 7.26 11.61 -3.11
CA ARG A 167 7.08 10.81 -1.89
C ARG A 167 8.40 10.27 -1.34
N PHE A 168 9.32 9.84 -2.21
CA PHE A 168 10.66 9.44 -1.79
C PHE A 168 11.39 10.61 -1.13
N ASP A 169 11.23 11.84 -1.61
CA ASP A 169 11.81 13.02 -0.95
C ASP A 169 11.20 13.27 0.45
N VAL A 170 10.02 12.71 0.78
CA VAL A 170 9.47 12.74 2.14
C VAL A 170 10.20 11.75 3.05
N LEU A 171 10.67 10.63 2.52
CA LEU A 171 11.40 9.59 3.26
C LEU A 171 12.63 10.16 3.98
N LYS A 172 13.28 11.20 3.43
CA LYS A 172 14.42 11.86 4.09
C LYS A 172 14.08 12.44 5.47
N TYR A 173 12.82 12.87 5.68
CA TYR A 173 12.38 13.39 6.97
C TYR A 173 12.12 12.25 7.96
N ASP A 174 11.56 11.13 7.47
CA ASP A 174 11.44 9.90 8.25
C ASP A 174 12.82 9.34 8.62
N LEU A 175 13.81 9.47 7.72
CA LEU A 175 15.20 9.07 7.97
C LEU A 175 15.80 9.84 9.15
N ARG A 176 15.76 11.18 9.07
CA ARG A 176 16.29 12.04 10.14
C ARG A 176 15.63 11.74 11.50
N LYS A 177 14.33 11.47 11.51
CA LYS A 177 13.58 11.20 12.73
C LYS A 177 14.04 9.93 13.44
N TRP A 178 14.34 8.85 12.72
CA TRP A 178 14.88 7.66 13.39
C TRP A 178 16.35 7.83 13.78
N GLU A 179 17.15 8.57 13.02
CA GLU A 179 18.53 8.88 13.39
C GLU A 179 18.57 9.59 14.74
N GLU A 180 17.69 10.57 14.95
CA GLU A 180 17.48 11.24 16.23
C GLU A 180 17.07 10.24 17.33
N VAL A 181 16.12 9.33 17.07
CA VAL A 181 15.70 8.31 18.04
C VAL A 181 16.85 7.35 18.41
N VAL A 182 17.61 6.86 17.43
CA VAL A 182 18.73 5.95 17.66
C VAL A 182 19.87 6.66 18.40
N TYR A 183 20.14 7.90 18.05
CA TYR A 183 21.11 8.76 18.74
C TYR A 183 20.72 8.95 20.21
N ASP A 184 19.46 9.28 20.46
CA ASP A 184 18.89 9.43 21.80
C ASP A 184 19.01 8.16 22.65
N LEU A 185 18.76 6.98 22.05
CA LEU A 185 18.93 5.69 22.73
C LEU A 185 20.39 5.39 23.05
N THR A 186 21.30 5.76 22.14
CA THR A 186 22.74 5.52 22.28
C THR A 186 23.34 6.36 23.41
N ILE A 187 23.02 7.65 23.47
CA ILE A 187 23.52 8.54 24.53
C ILE A 187 22.97 8.16 25.90
N ARG A 188 21.73 7.70 25.97
CA ARG A 188 21.11 7.27 27.24
C ARG A 188 21.56 5.88 27.69
N GLY A 189 22.40 5.18 26.91
CA GLY A 189 22.85 3.83 27.24
C GLY A 189 21.73 2.78 27.24
N LEU A 190 20.65 3.03 26.49
CA LEU A 190 19.46 2.17 26.44
C LEU A 190 19.53 1.11 25.34
N LYS A 191 20.70 0.94 24.70
CA LYS A 191 20.92 -0.14 23.72
C LYS A 191 20.77 -1.51 24.42
N PRO A 192 20.00 -2.46 23.85
CA PRO A 192 19.94 -3.82 24.37
C PRO A 192 21.34 -4.46 24.39
N ALA A 193 21.66 -5.20 25.46
CA ALA A 193 22.99 -5.78 25.71
C ALA A 193 23.52 -6.66 24.56
N GLU A 194 22.63 -7.28 23.77
CA GLU A 194 22.98 -8.13 22.61
C GLU A 194 23.77 -7.40 21.50
N GLN A 195 23.75 -6.06 21.45
CA GLN A 195 24.49 -5.29 20.44
C GLN A 195 25.78 -4.66 20.96
N MET A 196 26.01 -4.61 22.27
CA MET A 196 27.28 -4.12 22.83
C MET A 196 28.44 -5.10 22.57
N GLU A 197 28.14 -6.40 22.42
CA GLU A 197 29.15 -7.42 22.09
C GLU A 197 29.56 -7.46 20.61
N GLN A 198 28.75 -6.88 19.70
CA GLN A 198 29.07 -6.84 18.26
C GLN A 198 29.91 -5.63 17.85
N GLU A 199 29.85 -4.52 18.59
CA GLU A 199 30.70 -3.33 18.35
C GLU A 199 32.07 -3.43 19.07
N SER A 200 32.26 -4.39 19.97
CA SER A 200 33.51 -4.61 20.73
C SER A 200 34.39 -5.76 20.20
N LYS A 201 34.11 -6.28 19.01
CA LYS A 201 34.91 -7.29 18.30
C LYS A 201 35.39 -6.77 16.95
#